data_AF-A0A3N6A8Q6-F1
#
_entry.id   AF-A0A3N6A8Q6-F1
#
_cell.length_a   1.000
_cell.length_b   1.000
_cell.length_c   1.000
_cell.angle_alpha   90.00
_cell.angle_beta   90.00
_cell.angle_gamma   90.00
#
_symmetry.space_group_name_H-M   'P 1'
#
loop_
_entity.id
_entity.type
_entity.pdbx_description
1 polymer ?
#
loop_
_entity_poly.entity_id
_entity_poly.type
_entity_poly.pdbx_seq_one_letter_code
_entity_poly.pdbx_strand_id
1 'polypeptide(L)'
;FWYTGLLPDLAVVRDRSTGTKHRIFRALSLGWTGAHDQWLNYSRGYLFFAALATPLVISVHSVVSWDFALGVVPGWHTTIFAPYFVAGAIHSGLAMVLTLMIPLRRIFRYEAIITLNVLENVAKTIVLTGLIVGLAYATEYFIAWYSHNPVEWDSFRWRATGEYAYGLYFMALCNVLIPSLFLFKAVRTRIVWLFAISLVINFGMWWERFVIIVGGVAHDFAPHGWGLYAPTLVEYCIMIGSFSLFFFLFLLFCKHLPSVSMTEMKETVTHGG
;
A
#
# COMPACT_ATOMS: atom_id res chain seq x y z
N PHE A 1 12.91 -5.10 -12.12
CA PHE A 1 11.78 -4.25 -12.53
C PHE A 1 12.06 -2.76 -12.33
N TRP A 2 12.14 -2.24 -11.10
CA TRP A 2 12.39 -0.79 -10.87
C TRP A 2 13.75 -0.31 -11.39
N TYR A 3 14.86 -0.96 -10.99
CA TYR A 3 16.20 -0.56 -11.44
C TYR A 3 16.36 -0.67 -12.95
N THR A 4 15.83 -1.74 -13.56
CA THR A 4 15.82 -1.91 -15.01
C THR A 4 15.10 -0.76 -15.70
N GLY A 5 13.94 -0.33 -15.17
CA GLY A 5 13.18 0.82 -15.70
C GLY A 5 13.92 2.16 -15.60
N LEU A 6 14.81 2.31 -14.62
CA LEU A 6 15.61 3.52 -14.43
C LEU A 6 16.84 3.61 -15.33
N LEU A 7 17.27 2.52 -16.00
CA LEU A 7 18.51 2.52 -16.79
C LEU A 7 18.59 3.66 -17.82
N PRO A 8 17.54 3.95 -18.61
CA PRO A 8 17.58 5.06 -19.56
C PRO A 8 17.69 6.42 -18.87
N ASP A 9 16.99 6.61 -17.74
CA ASP A 9 17.00 7.87 -17.00
C ASP A 9 18.35 8.12 -16.33
N LEU A 10 18.97 7.08 -15.78
CA LEU A 10 20.32 7.12 -15.23
C LEU A 10 21.34 7.50 -16.30
N ALA A 11 21.16 7.04 -17.54
CA ALA A 11 22.01 7.43 -18.67
C ALA A 11 21.84 8.92 -19.02
N VAL A 12 20.61 9.45 -18.99
CA VAL A 12 20.37 10.89 -19.20
C VAL A 12 21.05 11.73 -18.13
N VAL A 13 21.00 11.29 -16.86
CA VAL A 13 21.68 11.99 -15.76
C VAL A 13 23.20 11.88 -15.89
N ARG A 14 23.74 10.71 -16.30
CA ARG A 14 25.16 10.53 -16.60
C ARG A 14 25.63 11.55 -17.63
N ASP A 15 24.91 11.69 -18.74
CA ASP A 15 25.31 12.54 -19.88
C ASP A 15 25.27 14.04 -19.54
N ARG A 16 24.45 14.42 -18.55
CA ARG A 16 24.33 15.81 -18.05
C ARG A 16 25.18 16.10 -16.82
N SER A 17 25.88 15.12 -16.27
CA SER A 17 26.68 15.28 -15.04
C SER A 17 28.17 15.32 -15.34
N THR A 18 28.92 16.00 -14.46
CA THR A 18 30.39 16.11 -14.54
C THR A 18 31.05 15.62 -13.24
N GLY A 19 32.37 15.37 -13.28
CA GLY A 19 33.16 14.97 -12.11
C GLY A 19 32.77 13.62 -11.52
N THR A 20 32.70 13.53 -10.19
CA THR A 20 32.40 12.28 -9.46
C THR A 20 31.00 11.76 -9.74
N LYS A 21 30.01 12.65 -9.92
CA LYS A 21 28.63 12.25 -10.26
C LYS A 21 28.58 11.50 -11.59
N HIS A 22 29.31 11.98 -12.60
CA HIS A 22 29.42 11.30 -13.89
C HIS A 22 29.94 9.86 -13.74
N ARG A 23 30.98 9.64 -12.93
CA ARG A 23 31.53 8.29 -12.69
C ARG A 23 30.51 7.35 -12.05
N ILE A 24 29.76 7.85 -11.07
CA ILE A 24 28.71 7.07 -10.38
C ILE A 24 27.60 6.70 -11.37
N PHE A 25 27.01 7.68 -12.06
CA PHE A 25 25.92 7.41 -13.01
C PHE A 25 26.39 6.63 -14.24
N ARG A 26 27.67 6.74 -14.64
CA ARG A 26 28.26 5.88 -15.66
C ARG A 26 28.22 4.41 -15.25
N ALA A 27 28.60 4.09 -14.01
CA ALA A 27 28.51 2.74 -13.48
C ALA A 27 27.05 2.27 -13.38
N LEU A 28 26.15 3.09 -12.82
CA LEU A 28 24.74 2.75 -12.64
C LEU A 28 23.96 2.61 -13.96
N SER A 29 24.34 3.33 -15.02
CA SER A 29 23.69 3.24 -16.32
C SER A 29 24.08 1.98 -17.13
N LEU A 30 25.02 1.16 -16.65
CA LEU A 30 25.49 -0.08 -17.30
C LEU A 30 25.85 0.08 -18.80
N GLY A 31 26.34 1.26 -19.20
CA GLY A 31 26.69 1.52 -20.60
C GLY A 31 25.49 1.70 -21.54
N TRP A 32 24.31 2.05 -21.00
CA TRP A 32 23.15 2.38 -21.81
C TRP A 32 23.44 3.54 -22.78
N THR A 33 23.25 3.30 -24.07
CA THR A 33 23.47 4.27 -25.16
C THR A 33 22.16 4.68 -25.84
N GLY A 34 21.08 3.92 -25.66
CA GLY A 34 19.81 4.14 -26.34
C GLY A 34 19.80 3.62 -27.78
N ALA A 35 20.69 2.68 -28.12
CA ALA A 35 20.66 2.01 -29.41
C ALA A 35 19.34 1.24 -29.65
N HIS A 36 18.95 1.07 -30.91
CA HIS A 36 17.68 0.41 -31.26
C HIS A 36 17.53 -0.98 -30.64
N ASP A 37 18.58 -1.80 -30.69
CA ASP A 37 18.58 -3.15 -30.11
C ASP A 37 18.43 -3.14 -28.57
N GLN A 38 19.00 -2.12 -27.91
CA GLN A 38 18.84 -1.96 -26.46
C GLN A 38 17.40 -1.67 -26.10
N TRP A 39 16.72 -0.79 -26.86
CA TRP A 39 15.31 -0.50 -26.68
C TRP A 39 14.41 -1.71 -26.94
N LEU A 40 14.66 -2.46 -28.03
CA LEU A 40 13.91 -3.69 -28.32
C LEU A 40 13.99 -4.71 -27.18
N ASN A 41 15.19 -4.94 -26.66
CA ASN A 41 15.41 -5.87 -25.55
C ASN A 41 14.86 -5.33 -24.23
N TYR A 42 15.00 -4.03 -23.98
CA TYR A 42 14.45 -3.36 -22.81
C TYR A 42 12.92 -3.48 -22.76
N SER A 43 12.21 -3.15 -23.84
CA SER A 43 10.74 -3.19 -23.84
C SER A 43 10.21 -4.60 -23.61
N ARG A 44 10.84 -5.62 -24.23
CA ARG A 44 10.51 -7.03 -23.99
C ARG A 44 10.81 -7.44 -22.54
N GLY A 45 12.01 -7.12 -22.05
CA GLY A 45 12.43 -7.45 -20.69
C GLY A 45 11.56 -6.77 -19.63
N TYR A 46 11.20 -5.51 -19.84
CA TYR A 46 10.31 -4.77 -18.95
C TYR A 46 8.91 -5.38 -18.93
N LEU A 47 8.37 -5.77 -20.09
CA LEU A 47 7.09 -6.48 -20.17
C LEU A 47 7.13 -7.83 -19.44
N PHE A 48 8.19 -8.62 -19.60
CA PHE A 48 8.36 -9.88 -18.85
C PHE A 48 8.41 -9.64 -17.35
N PHE A 49 9.19 -8.65 -16.90
CA PHE A 49 9.24 -8.32 -15.48
C PHE A 49 7.88 -7.82 -14.95
N ALA A 50 7.12 -7.05 -15.72
CA ALA A 50 5.78 -6.62 -15.34
C ALA A 50 4.80 -7.82 -15.25
N ALA A 51 4.86 -8.73 -16.22
CA ALA A 51 4.05 -9.93 -16.26
C ALA A 51 4.37 -10.89 -15.10
N LEU A 52 5.63 -10.97 -14.67
CA LEU A 52 6.05 -11.77 -13.52
C LEU A 52 5.78 -11.06 -12.18
N ALA A 53 5.90 -9.74 -12.11
CA ALA A 53 5.67 -8.96 -10.90
C ALA A 53 4.20 -8.98 -10.47
N THR A 54 3.26 -8.97 -11.42
CA THR A 54 1.82 -8.96 -11.13
C THR A 54 1.36 -10.16 -10.28
N PRO A 55 1.57 -11.43 -10.70
CA PRO A 55 1.22 -12.59 -9.87
C PRO A 55 2.08 -12.67 -8.61
N LEU A 56 3.32 -12.16 -8.63
CA LEU A 56 4.18 -12.11 -7.46
C LEU A 56 3.60 -11.20 -6.36
N VAL A 57 3.08 -10.02 -6.70
CA VAL A 57 2.46 -9.11 -5.72
C VAL A 57 1.24 -9.76 -5.06
N ILE A 58 0.43 -10.48 -5.84
CA ILE A 58 -0.73 -11.21 -5.33
C ILE A 58 -0.26 -12.36 -4.41
N SER A 59 0.76 -13.12 -4.83
CA SER A 59 1.23 -14.27 -4.05
C SER A 59 1.92 -13.87 -2.76
N VAL A 60 2.77 -12.84 -2.76
CA VAL A 60 3.49 -12.39 -1.55
C VAL A 60 2.52 -11.98 -0.45
N HIS A 61 1.51 -11.18 -0.77
CA HIS A 61 0.51 -10.78 0.23
C HIS A 61 -0.43 -11.93 0.62
N SER A 62 -0.68 -12.89 -0.29
CA SER A 62 -1.42 -14.11 0.05
C SER A 62 -0.64 -15.01 1.01
N VAL A 63 0.67 -15.17 0.81
CA VAL A 63 1.54 -15.98 1.69
C VAL A 63 1.57 -15.39 3.10
N VAL A 64 1.75 -14.07 3.23
CA VAL A 64 1.67 -13.40 4.54
C VAL A 64 0.29 -13.57 5.19
N SER A 65 -0.79 -13.60 4.40
CA SER A 65 -2.11 -13.88 4.94
C SER A 65 -2.27 -15.32 5.42
N TRP A 66 -1.57 -16.27 4.78
CA TRP A 66 -1.63 -17.69 5.14
C TRP A 66 -0.95 -18.01 6.46
N ASP A 67 0.01 -17.19 6.90
CA ASP A 67 0.57 -17.28 8.25
C ASP A 67 -0.52 -17.19 9.33
N PHE A 68 -1.62 -16.48 9.05
CA PHE A 68 -2.81 -16.43 9.89
C PHE A 68 -3.86 -17.46 9.47
N ALA A 69 -4.20 -17.51 8.18
CA ALA A 69 -5.31 -18.32 7.67
C ALA A 69 -5.16 -19.83 7.93
N LEU A 70 -3.92 -20.33 7.94
CA LEU A 70 -3.61 -21.73 8.24
C LEU A 70 -3.53 -22.01 9.75
N GLY A 71 -3.53 -20.96 10.58
CA GLY A 71 -3.68 -21.09 12.02
C GLY A 71 -5.04 -21.66 12.40
N VAL A 72 -5.10 -22.33 13.54
CA VAL A 72 -6.36 -22.88 14.10
C VAL A 72 -7.13 -21.87 14.95
N VAL A 73 -6.54 -20.69 15.20
CA VAL A 73 -7.09 -19.64 16.07
C VAL A 73 -8.45 -19.14 15.53
N PRO A 74 -9.48 -18.99 16.39
CA PRO A 74 -10.78 -18.46 16.02
C PRO A 74 -10.66 -17.08 15.38
N GLY A 75 -11.33 -16.91 14.23
CA GLY A 75 -11.27 -15.67 13.46
C GLY A 75 -9.94 -15.40 12.75
N TRP A 76 -9.00 -16.34 12.74
CA TRP A 76 -7.91 -16.41 11.76
C TRP A 76 -8.16 -17.49 10.72
N HIS A 77 -8.71 -18.63 11.14
CA HIS A 77 -8.97 -19.77 10.26
C HIS A 77 -10.08 -19.48 9.23
N THR A 78 -9.74 -18.79 8.15
CA THR A 78 -10.69 -18.42 7.10
C THR A 78 -10.04 -18.40 5.71
N THR A 79 -10.82 -18.77 4.70
CA THR A 79 -10.36 -18.87 3.32
C THR A 79 -10.34 -17.52 2.59
N ILE A 80 -11.04 -16.51 3.10
CA ILE A 80 -11.14 -15.20 2.45
C ILE A 80 -9.89 -14.32 2.64
N PHE A 81 -8.99 -14.68 3.55
CA PHE A 81 -7.82 -13.87 3.92
C PHE A 81 -6.87 -13.56 2.77
N ALA A 82 -6.59 -14.50 1.88
CA ALA A 82 -5.68 -14.26 0.76
C ALA A 82 -6.13 -13.10 -0.16
N PRO A 83 -7.32 -13.16 -0.79
CA PRO A 83 -7.79 -12.03 -1.62
C PRO A 83 -8.06 -10.76 -0.79
N TYR A 84 -8.49 -10.89 0.46
CA TYR A 84 -8.73 -9.76 1.36
C TYR A 84 -7.45 -8.99 1.71
N PHE A 85 -6.37 -9.68 2.11
CA PHE A 85 -5.09 -9.05 2.45
C PHE A 85 -4.46 -8.38 1.23
N VAL A 86 -4.62 -8.98 0.04
CA VAL A 86 -4.18 -8.35 -1.23
C VAL A 86 -4.97 -7.07 -1.48
N ALA A 87 -6.29 -7.07 -1.34
CA ALA A 87 -7.12 -5.87 -1.50
C ALA A 87 -6.73 -4.78 -0.48
N GLY A 88 -6.52 -5.16 0.79
CA GLY A 88 -6.06 -4.26 1.85
C GLY A 88 -4.67 -3.68 1.57
N ALA A 89 -3.74 -4.48 1.02
CA ALA A 89 -2.40 -4.01 0.64
C ALA A 89 -2.45 -2.99 -0.50
N ILE A 90 -3.31 -3.19 -1.50
CA ILE A 90 -3.52 -2.21 -2.56
C ILE A 90 -4.17 -0.94 -1.97
N HIS A 91 -5.15 -1.09 -1.08
CA HIS A 91 -5.85 0.02 -0.43
C HIS A 91 -4.90 0.93 0.37
N SER A 92 -4.10 0.36 1.28
CA SER A 92 -3.11 1.10 2.06
C SER A 92 -1.97 1.64 1.19
N GLY A 93 -1.51 0.86 0.21
CA GLY A 93 -0.46 1.26 -0.72
C GLY A 93 -0.84 2.52 -1.51
N LEU A 94 -2.05 2.55 -2.08
CA LEU A 94 -2.54 3.72 -2.81
C LEU A 94 -2.71 4.94 -1.90
N ALA A 95 -3.14 4.75 -0.65
CA ALA A 95 -3.21 5.82 0.33
C ALA A 95 -1.81 6.37 0.70
N MET A 96 -0.82 5.50 0.89
CA MET A 96 0.56 5.92 1.10
C MET A 96 1.11 6.68 -0.12
N VAL A 97 0.81 6.22 -1.34
CA VAL A 97 1.18 6.91 -2.58
C VAL A 97 0.61 8.34 -2.61
N LEU A 98 -0.68 8.55 -2.28
CA LEU A 98 -1.24 9.90 -2.19
C LEU A 98 -0.53 10.75 -1.12
N THR A 99 -0.25 10.16 0.04
CA THR A 99 0.42 10.82 1.16
C THR A 99 1.81 11.35 0.77
N LEU A 100 2.54 10.61 -0.07
CA LEU A 100 3.88 11.01 -0.54
C LEU A 100 3.83 11.90 -1.78
N MET A 101 2.98 11.58 -2.76
CA MET A 101 2.91 12.31 -4.02
C MET A 101 2.39 13.73 -3.86
N ILE A 102 1.44 13.99 -2.95
CA ILE A 102 0.84 15.32 -2.78
C ILE A 102 1.88 16.35 -2.28
N PRO A 103 2.66 16.10 -1.22
CA PRO A 103 3.76 16.97 -0.83
C PRO A 103 4.84 17.09 -1.90
N LEU A 104 5.28 15.97 -2.50
CA LEU A 104 6.29 15.97 -3.56
C LEU A 104 5.90 16.84 -4.76
N ARG A 105 4.62 16.77 -5.16
CA ARG A 105 4.05 17.57 -6.23
C ARG A 105 4.28 19.08 -6.00
N ARG A 106 4.13 19.56 -4.75
CA ARG A 106 4.36 20.97 -4.38
C ARG A 106 5.83 21.32 -4.19
N ILE A 107 6.62 20.44 -3.57
CA ILE A 107 8.03 20.70 -3.26
C ILE A 107 8.87 20.76 -4.54
N PHE A 108 8.67 19.81 -5.45
CA PHE A 108 9.43 19.69 -6.70
C PHE A 108 8.75 20.37 -7.90
N ARG A 109 7.59 21.01 -7.68
CA ARG A 109 6.78 21.69 -8.72
C ARG A 109 6.40 20.76 -9.89
N TYR A 110 5.90 19.57 -9.55
CA TYR A 110 5.45 18.57 -10.52
C TYR A 110 3.96 18.70 -10.86
N GLU A 111 3.34 19.87 -10.69
CA GLU A 111 1.90 20.05 -10.91
C GLU A 111 1.43 19.76 -12.33
N ALA A 112 2.31 19.98 -13.32
CA ALA A 112 2.05 19.71 -14.73
C ALA A 112 2.15 18.22 -15.09
N ILE A 113 2.92 17.44 -14.32
CA ILE A 113 3.12 16.00 -14.53
C ILE A 113 2.11 15.21 -13.71
N ILE A 114 2.05 15.48 -12.41
CA ILE A 114 1.09 14.88 -11.49
C ILE A 114 -0.17 15.75 -11.52
N THR A 115 -1.00 15.53 -12.54
CA THR A 115 -2.25 16.27 -12.71
C THR A 115 -3.30 15.85 -11.69
N LEU A 116 -4.34 16.68 -11.53
CA LEU A 116 -5.47 16.33 -10.66
C LEU A 116 -6.19 15.06 -11.13
N ASN A 117 -6.20 14.79 -12.44
CA ASN A 117 -6.82 13.59 -13.00
C ASN A 117 -6.12 12.30 -12.51
N VAL A 118 -4.79 12.32 -12.37
CA VAL A 118 -4.03 11.19 -11.82
C VAL A 118 -4.46 10.94 -10.38
N LEU A 119 -4.51 12.00 -9.55
CA LEU A 119 -4.92 11.88 -8.15
C LEU A 119 -6.39 11.43 -8.00
N GLU A 120 -7.28 11.92 -8.88
CA GLU A 120 -8.68 11.51 -8.91
C GLU A 120 -8.83 10.02 -9.27
N ASN A 121 -8.04 9.52 -10.22
CA ASN A 121 -8.05 8.11 -10.61
C ASN A 121 -7.55 7.21 -9.47
N VAL A 122 -6.52 7.64 -8.73
CA VAL A 122 -6.08 6.95 -7.51
C VAL A 122 -7.17 6.94 -6.44
N ALA A 123 -7.90 8.04 -6.26
CA ALA A 123 -9.02 8.08 -5.31
C ALA A 123 -10.15 7.12 -5.70
N LYS A 124 -10.46 6.98 -7.01
CA LYS A 124 -11.46 6.01 -7.49
C LYS A 124 -11.04 4.56 -7.24
N THR A 125 -9.77 4.24 -7.44
CA THR A 125 -9.27 2.89 -7.15
C THR A 125 -9.25 2.59 -5.65
N ILE A 126 -8.97 3.59 -4.79
CA ILE A 126 -9.12 3.49 -3.33
C ILE A 126 -10.56 3.15 -2.94
N VAL A 127 -11.56 3.78 -3.57
CA VAL A 127 -12.98 3.45 -3.31
C VAL A 127 -13.26 1.99 -3.66
N LEU A 128 -12.84 1.55 -4.84
CA LEU A 128 -13.05 0.17 -5.28
C LEU A 128 -12.45 -0.83 -4.29
N THR A 129 -11.19 -0.64 -3.89
CA THR A 129 -10.54 -1.55 -2.94
C THR A 129 -11.13 -1.44 -1.53
N GLY A 130 -11.54 -0.25 -1.09
CA GLY A 130 -12.21 -0.05 0.19
C GLY A 130 -13.56 -0.76 0.26
N LEU A 131 -14.32 -0.82 -0.85
CA LEU A 131 -15.55 -1.60 -0.93
C LEU A 131 -15.30 -3.11 -0.91
N ILE A 132 -14.24 -3.59 -1.55
CA ILE A 132 -13.85 -5.01 -1.50
C ILE A 132 -13.47 -5.38 -0.05
N VAL A 133 -12.69 -4.54 0.62
CA VAL A 133 -12.32 -4.72 2.04
C VAL A 133 -13.56 -4.69 2.94
N GLY A 134 -14.48 -3.73 2.74
CA GLY A 134 -15.72 -3.66 3.51
C GLY A 134 -16.65 -4.87 3.28
N LEU A 135 -16.70 -5.39 2.06
CA LEU A 135 -17.41 -6.64 1.75
C LEU A 135 -16.79 -7.82 2.50
N ALA A 136 -15.46 -7.90 2.57
CA ALA A 136 -14.77 -8.95 3.33
C ALA A 136 -15.14 -8.87 4.81
N TYR A 137 -15.09 -7.68 5.44
CA TYR A 137 -15.51 -7.51 6.84
C TYR A 137 -16.95 -7.99 7.08
N ALA A 138 -17.88 -7.58 6.21
CA ALA A 138 -19.28 -7.98 6.32
C ALA A 138 -19.46 -9.49 6.15
N THR A 139 -18.71 -10.09 5.23
CA THR A 139 -18.72 -11.54 4.97
C THR A 139 -18.18 -12.32 6.16
N GLU A 140 -17.11 -11.86 6.81
CA GLU A 140 -16.57 -12.51 8.00
C GLU A 140 -17.59 -12.52 9.15
N TYR A 141 -18.22 -11.38 9.44
CA TYR A 141 -19.27 -11.32 10.46
C TYR A 141 -20.48 -12.17 10.11
N PHE A 142 -20.87 -12.19 8.83
CA PHE A 142 -21.97 -13.02 8.35
C PHE A 142 -21.66 -14.51 8.51
N ILE A 143 -20.46 -14.94 8.12
CA ILE A 143 -20.04 -16.35 8.21
C ILE A 143 -19.87 -16.78 9.67
N ALA A 144 -19.32 -15.93 10.55
CA ALA A 144 -19.21 -16.24 11.98
C ALA A 144 -20.58 -16.45 12.63
N TRP A 145 -21.60 -15.70 12.22
CA TRP A 145 -22.98 -15.92 12.64
C TRP A 145 -23.58 -17.18 11.99
N TYR A 146 -23.34 -17.38 10.70
CA TYR A 146 -23.90 -18.48 9.91
C TYR A 146 -23.28 -19.85 10.22
N SER A 147 -22.02 -19.91 10.68
CA SER A 147 -21.30 -21.16 10.96
C SER A 147 -21.87 -21.90 12.17
N HIS A 148 -22.62 -21.21 13.04
CA HIS A 148 -23.14 -21.72 14.32
C HIS A 148 -22.05 -22.30 15.23
N ASN A 149 -20.78 -21.94 15.00
CA ASN A 149 -19.68 -22.32 15.88
C ASN A 149 -19.68 -21.36 17.08
N PRO A 150 -19.92 -21.85 18.31
CA PRO A 150 -20.06 -20.99 19.48
C PRO A 150 -18.77 -20.22 19.78
N VAL A 151 -17.59 -20.79 19.50
CA VAL A 151 -16.30 -20.13 19.77
C VAL A 151 -16.03 -19.03 18.75
N GLU A 152 -16.29 -19.29 17.47
CA GLU A 152 -16.10 -18.31 16.41
C GLU A 152 -17.07 -17.13 16.59
N TRP A 153 -18.35 -17.42 16.87
CA TRP A 153 -19.34 -16.38 17.12
C TRP A 153 -19.01 -15.55 18.37
N ASP A 154 -18.55 -16.17 19.46
CA ASP A 154 -18.16 -15.45 20.66
C ASP A 154 -16.93 -14.56 20.43
N SER A 155 -15.93 -15.03 19.68
CA SER A 155 -14.77 -14.21 19.30
C SER A 155 -15.17 -12.98 18.49
N PHE A 156 -16.04 -13.12 17.48
CA PHE A 156 -16.54 -11.98 16.69
C PHE A 156 -17.44 -11.05 17.50
N ARG A 157 -18.26 -11.59 18.42
CA ARG A 157 -19.06 -10.77 19.35
C ARG A 157 -18.16 -9.97 20.29
N TRP A 158 -17.09 -10.58 20.81
CA TRP A 158 -16.12 -9.92 21.66
C TRP A 158 -15.33 -8.85 20.90
N ARG A 159 -14.99 -9.07 19.62
CA ARG A 159 -14.40 -8.01 18.76
C ARG A 159 -15.32 -6.78 18.63
N ALA A 160 -16.63 -6.96 18.71
CA ALA A 160 -17.60 -5.87 18.59
C ALA A 160 -17.99 -5.21 19.93
N THR A 161 -17.89 -5.92 21.06
CA THR A 161 -18.40 -5.44 22.37
C THR A 161 -17.38 -5.48 23.51
N GLY A 162 -16.26 -6.17 23.32
CA GLY A 162 -15.19 -6.33 24.29
C GLY A 162 -14.24 -5.13 24.33
N GLU A 163 -13.11 -5.35 24.98
CA GLU A 163 -12.17 -4.27 25.33
C GLU A 163 -11.51 -3.63 24.10
N TYR A 164 -11.36 -4.37 22.98
CA TYR A 164 -10.87 -3.84 21.70
C TYR A 164 -11.95 -3.40 20.71
N ALA A 165 -13.20 -3.24 21.15
CA ALA A 165 -14.30 -2.84 20.25
C ALA A 165 -14.03 -1.54 19.48
N TYR A 166 -13.34 -0.59 20.12
CA TYR A 166 -12.93 0.66 19.47
C TYR A 166 -12.04 0.43 18.24
N GLY A 167 -11.19 -0.61 18.25
CA GLY A 167 -10.33 -0.96 17.13
C GLY A 167 -11.14 -1.39 15.91
N LEU A 168 -12.19 -2.20 16.11
CA LEU A 168 -13.12 -2.59 15.05
C LEU A 168 -13.83 -1.37 14.44
N TYR A 169 -14.34 -0.48 15.28
CA TYR A 169 -15.04 0.72 14.81
C TYR A 169 -14.11 1.68 14.07
N PHE A 170 -12.89 1.89 14.57
CA PHE A 170 -11.89 2.69 13.85
C PHE A 170 -11.51 2.07 12.52
N MET A 171 -11.27 0.76 12.48
CA MET A 171 -10.98 0.03 11.24
C MET A 171 -12.11 0.22 10.21
N ALA A 172 -13.36 -0.06 10.59
CA ALA A 172 -14.50 0.04 9.69
C ALA A 172 -14.75 1.49 9.21
N LEU A 173 -14.66 2.46 10.13
CA LEU A 173 -14.84 3.88 9.82
C LEU A 173 -13.75 4.39 8.86
N CYS A 174 -12.48 4.10 9.17
CA CYS A 174 -11.34 4.63 8.44
C CYS A 174 -11.08 3.94 7.09
N ASN A 175 -11.40 2.65 6.95
CA ASN A 175 -11.13 1.89 5.73
C ASN A 175 -12.33 1.85 4.76
N VAL A 176 -13.56 1.97 5.27
CA VAL A 176 -14.77 1.85 4.44
C VAL A 176 -15.54 3.16 4.35
N LEU A 177 -15.97 3.71 5.50
CA LEU A 177 -16.88 4.86 5.50
C LEU A 177 -16.22 6.16 5.04
N ILE A 178 -15.05 6.50 5.59
CA ILE A 178 -14.33 7.73 5.25
C ILE A 178 -13.83 7.70 3.79
N PRO A 179 -13.23 6.61 3.28
CA PRO A 179 -12.81 6.54 1.88
C PRO A 179 -13.99 6.59 0.90
N SER A 180 -15.17 6.12 1.31
CA SER A 180 -16.40 6.23 0.50
C SER A 180 -16.79 7.68 0.22
N LEU A 181 -16.30 8.67 0.98
CA LEU A 181 -16.49 10.09 0.66
C LEU A 181 -15.89 10.48 -0.70
N PHE A 182 -14.92 9.74 -1.24
CA PHE A 182 -14.40 9.95 -2.60
C PHE A 182 -15.42 9.65 -3.71
N LEU A 183 -16.54 8.99 -3.41
CA LEU A 183 -17.68 8.88 -4.34
C LEU A 183 -18.21 10.25 -4.75
N PHE A 184 -18.11 11.25 -3.86
CA PHE A 184 -18.47 12.63 -4.15
C PHE A 184 -17.35 13.33 -4.91
N LYS A 185 -17.65 13.80 -6.13
CA LYS A 185 -16.68 14.54 -6.98
C LYS A 185 -16.05 15.73 -6.25
N ALA A 186 -16.84 16.41 -5.41
CA ALA A 186 -16.39 17.54 -4.62
C ALA A 186 -15.26 17.20 -3.63
N VAL A 187 -15.22 15.96 -3.12
CA VAL A 187 -14.19 15.50 -2.18
C VAL A 187 -12.95 15.01 -2.94
N ARG A 188 -13.13 14.13 -3.95
CA ARG A 188 -12.00 13.55 -4.71
C ARG A 188 -11.23 14.52 -5.61
N THR A 189 -11.75 15.72 -5.85
CA THR A 189 -11.07 16.76 -6.66
C THR A 189 -10.37 17.83 -5.82
N ARG A 190 -10.38 17.69 -4.50
CA ARG A 190 -9.74 18.64 -3.58
C ARG A 190 -8.53 17.99 -2.93
N ILE A 191 -7.35 18.57 -3.16
CA ILE A 191 -6.06 18.05 -2.67
C ILE A 191 -6.04 17.88 -1.15
N VAL A 192 -6.64 18.81 -0.40
CA VAL A 192 -6.69 18.74 1.07
C VAL A 192 -7.43 17.49 1.54
N TRP A 193 -8.57 17.18 0.92
CA TRP A 193 -9.36 15.99 1.27
C TRP A 193 -8.65 14.70 0.86
N LEU A 194 -8.02 14.68 -0.33
CA LEU A 194 -7.21 13.55 -0.78
C LEU A 194 -6.09 13.21 0.22
N PHE A 195 -5.38 14.21 0.72
CA PHE A 195 -4.29 14.05 1.68
C PHE A 195 -4.80 13.66 3.08
N ALA A 196 -5.85 14.30 3.57
CA ALA A 196 -6.40 13.99 4.89
C ALA A 196 -6.95 12.57 4.95
N ILE A 197 -7.73 12.16 3.95
CA ILE A 197 -8.32 10.81 3.87
C ILE A 197 -7.22 9.75 3.69
N SER A 198 -6.15 10.04 2.94
CA SER A 198 -5.06 9.07 2.76
C SER A 198 -4.30 8.76 4.06
N LEU A 199 -4.15 9.74 4.95
CA LEU A 199 -3.59 9.52 6.29
C LEU A 199 -4.54 8.67 7.15
N VAL A 200 -5.84 8.95 7.09
CA VAL A 200 -6.87 8.21 7.82
C VAL A 200 -6.92 6.75 7.39
N ILE A 201 -6.83 6.47 6.08
CA ILE A 201 -6.77 5.09 5.57
C ILE A 201 -5.57 4.35 6.13
N ASN A 202 -4.37 4.93 6.07
CA ASN A 202 -3.17 4.27 6.60
C ASN A 202 -3.28 3.97 8.10
N PHE A 203 -3.89 4.88 8.86
CA PHE A 203 -4.20 4.66 10.27
C PHE A 203 -5.23 3.53 10.48
N GLY A 204 -6.29 3.50 9.68
CA GLY A 204 -7.30 2.43 9.72
C GLY A 204 -6.77 1.05 9.33
N MET A 205 -5.90 0.99 8.33
CA MET A 205 -5.26 -0.26 7.89
C MET A 205 -4.26 -0.79 8.91
N TRP A 206 -3.65 0.08 9.72
CA TRP A 206 -2.86 -0.34 10.88
C TRP A 206 -3.76 -0.97 11.95
N TRP A 207 -4.90 -0.34 12.25
CA TRP A 207 -5.91 -0.91 13.15
C TRP A 207 -6.47 -2.24 12.64
N GLU A 208 -6.65 -2.39 11.33
CA GLU A 208 -7.07 -3.66 10.72
C GLU A 208 -6.15 -4.81 11.13
N ARG A 209 -4.84 -4.63 10.96
CA ARG A 209 -3.87 -5.66 11.32
C ARG A 209 -3.82 -5.90 12.83
N PHE A 210 -3.95 -4.84 13.64
CA PHE A 210 -4.05 -4.97 15.09
C PHE A 210 -5.28 -5.79 15.52
N VAL A 211 -6.46 -5.48 14.97
CA VAL A 211 -7.72 -6.16 15.31
C VAL A 211 -7.69 -7.64 14.92
N ILE A 212 -7.14 -7.98 13.75
CA ILE A 212 -7.01 -9.38 13.34
C ILE A 212 -6.05 -10.11 14.29
N ILE A 213 -4.84 -9.59 14.48
CA ILE A 213 -3.77 -10.29 15.20
C ILE A 213 -4.09 -10.36 16.70
N VAL A 214 -4.24 -9.21 17.34
CA VAL A 214 -4.45 -9.13 18.80
C VAL A 214 -5.84 -9.59 19.16
N GLY A 215 -6.86 -9.20 18.39
CA GLY A 215 -8.24 -9.57 18.66
C GLY A 215 -8.51 -11.08 18.47
N GLY A 216 -7.77 -11.76 17.59
CA GLY A 216 -7.87 -13.22 17.44
C GLY A 216 -7.26 -13.98 18.63
N VAL A 217 -6.11 -13.53 19.14
CA VAL A 217 -5.38 -14.24 20.22
C VAL A 217 -5.91 -13.89 21.61
N ALA A 218 -6.41 -12.67 21.81
CA ALA A 218 -6.89 -12.21 23.11
C ALA A 218 -8.08 -13.03 23.65
N HIS A 219 -8.89 -13.59 22.76
CA HIS A 219 -10.11 -14.33 23.08
C HIS A 219 -10.20 -15.63 22.28
N ASP A 220 -9.26 -16.55 22.56
CA ASP A 220 -9.10 -17.87 21.92
C ASP A 220 -9.97 -18.97 22.58
N PHE A 221 -9.85 -20.22 22.13
CA PHE A 221 -10.64 -21.39 22.58
C PHE A 221 -10.68 -21.59 24.10
N ALA A 222 -9.59 -21.28 24.81
CA ALA A 222 -9.42 -21.61 26.21
C ALA A 222 -9.55 -20.35 27.10
N PRO A 223 -10.60 -20.23 27.94
CA PRO A 223 -10.82 -19.02 28.74
C PRO A 223 -9.69 -18.65 29.71
N HIS A 224 -8.90 -19.64 30.15
CA HIS A 224 -7.77 -19.40 31.05
C HIS A 224 -6.61 -18.65 30.38
N GLY A 225 -6.55 -18.66 29.03
CA GLY A 225 -5.50 -18.01 28.25
C GLY A 225 -5.87 -16.62 27.76
N TRP A 226 -7.07 -16.12 28.08
CA TRP A 226 -7.49 -14.79 27.66
C TRP A 226 -6.63 -13.70 28.29
N GLY A 227 -6.27 -12.71 27.50
CA GLY A 227 -5.34 -11.67 27.92
C GLY A 227 -5.37 -10.46 27.02
N LEU A 228 -5.05 -9.32 27.63
CA LEU A 228 -4.93 -8.06 26.91
C LEU A 228 -3.48 -7.75 26.60
N TYR A 229 -3.28 -7.26 25.40
CA TYR A 229 -2.02 -6.71 24.91
C TYR A 229 -2.10 -5.18 24.83
N ALA A 230 -1.14 -4.53 25.47
CA ALA A 230 -0.88 -3.11 25.30
C ALA A 230 0.59 -2.96 24.86
N PRO A 231 0.87 -2.26 23.75
CA PRO A 231 2.24 -2.07 23.30
C PRO A 231 3.06 -1.31 24.35
N THR A 232 4.26 -1.78 24.57
CA THR A 232 5.27 -1.12 25.41
C THR A 232 5.87 0.08 24.68
N LEU A 233 6.52 0.97 25.43
CA LEU A 233 7.23 2.11 24.86
C LEU A 233 8.28 1.69 23.82
N VAL A 234 8.94 0.53 24.03
CA VAL A 234 9.95 0.00 23.13
C VAL A 234 9.34 -0.37 21.77
N GLU A 235 8.16 -0.98 21.76
CA GLU A 235 7.44 -1.34 20.52
C GLU A 235 7.02 -0.09 19.73
N TYR A 236 6.56 0.95 20.42
CA TYR A 236 6.31 2.25 19.77
C TYR A 236 7.58 2.90 19.21
N CYS A 237 8.70 2.83 19.93
CA CYS A 237 9.98 3.33 19.43
C CYS A 237 10.45 2.59 18.17
N ILE A 238 10.29 1.26 18.11
CA ILE A 238 10.60 0.46 16.92
C ILE A 238 9.72 0.88 15.74
N MET A 239 8.42 1.10 15.97
CA MET A 239 7.49 1.57 14.95
C MET A 239 7.88 2.97 14.43
N ILE A 240 8.19 3.92 15.31
CA ILE A 240 8.64 5.25 14.89
C ILE A 240 9.99 5.18 14.16
N GLY A 241 10.88 4.27 14.60
CA GLY A 241 12.15 4.00 13.95
C GLY A 241 11.99 3.50 12.51
N SER A 242 11.01 2.62 12.25
CA SER A 242 10.75 2.11 10.90
C SER A 242 10.21 3.20 9.97
N PHE A 243 9.30 4.07 10.44
CA PHE A 243 8.87 5.25 9.69
C PHE A 243 10.03 6.20 9.40
N SER A 244 10.88 6.46 10.40
CA SER A 244 12.04 7.35 10.26
C SER A 244 13.02 6.82 9.22
N LEU A 245 13.32 5.52 9.26
CA LEU A 245 14.17 4.86 8.27
C LEU A 245 13.56 4.92 6.86
N PHE A 246 12.26 4.67 6.74
CA PHE A 246 11.55 4.77 5.46
C PHE A 246 11.68 6.17 4.86
N PHE A 247 11.31 7.22 5.62
CA PHE A 247 11.41 8.59 5.14
C PHE A 247 12.84 9.01 4.85
N PHE A 248 13.82 8.56 5.65
CA PHE A 248 15.23 8.81 5.39
C PHE A 248 15.67 8.25 4.03
N LEU A 249 15.39 6.96 3.76
CA LEU A 249 15.72 6.32 2.48
C LEU A 249 14.94 6.91 1.30
N PHE A 250 13.66 7.24 1.52
CA PHE A 250 12.80 7.85 0.51
C PHE A 250 13.27 9.25 0.10
N LEU A 251 13.62 10.10 1.07
CA LEU A 251 14.15 11.43 0.80
C LEU A 251 15.53 11.36 0.14
N LEU A 252 16.36 10.39 0.53
CA LEU A 252 17.63 10.11 -0.14
C LEU A 252 17.39 9.72 -1.60
N PHE A 253 16.42 8.84 -1.87
CA PHE A 253 16.00 8.50 -3.22
C PHE A 253 15.55 9.73 -4.02
N CYS A 254 14.59 10.52 -3.51
CA CYS A 254 14.09 11.72 -4.21
C CYS A 254 15.17 12.78 -4.47
N LYS A 255 16.21 12.83 -3.64
CA LYS A 255 17.32 13.78 -3.80
C LYS A 255 18.36 13.32 -4.82
N HIS A 256 18.64 12.01 -4.89
CA HIS A 256 19.77 11.48 -5.64
C HIS A 256 19.39 10.79 -6.94
N LEU A 257 18.16 10.31 -7.08
CA LEU A 257 17.67 9.57 -8.24
C LEU A 257 16.45 10.29 -8.84
N PRO A 258 16.19 10.11 -10.15
CA PRO A 258 15.02 10.71 -10.77
C PRO A 258 13.74 10.08 -10.20
N SER A 259 12.92 10.90 -9.55
CA SER A 259 11.66 10.48 -8.92
C SER A 259 10.49 10.33 -9.90
N VAL A 260 10.65 10.84 -11.12
CA VAL A 260 9.69 10.72 -12.23
C VAL A 260 10.44 10.13 -13.41
N SER A 261 9.84 9.11 -14.04
CA SER A 261 10.39 8.49 -15.24
C SER A 261 10.46 9.49 -16.39
N MET A 262 11.65 9.84 -16.88
CA MET A 262 11.78 10.83 -17.96
C MET A 262 11.47 10.20 -19.33
N THR A 263 11.72 8.90 -19.49
CA THR A 263 11.44 8.17 -20.73
C THR A 263 9.97 7.98 -20.97
N GLU A 264 9.24 7.43 -20.00
CA GLU A 264 7.79 7.20 -20.12
C GLU A 264 7.02 8.52 -20.29
N MET A 265 7.48 9.59 -19.63
CA MET A 265 6.91 10.93 -19.81
C MET A 265 7.12 11.48 -21.23
N LYS A 266 8.23 11.15 -21.90
CA LYS A 266 8.44 11.56 -23.30
C LYS A 266 7.59 10.77 -24.27
N GLU A 267 7.46 9.46 -24.06
CA GLU A 267 6.60 8.60 -24.88
C GLU A 267 5.14 9.03 -24.80
N THR A 268 4.65 9.35 -23.59
CA THR A 268 3.28 9.82 -23.40
C THR A 268 3.01 11.19 -24.03
N VAL A 269 3.99 12.10 -24.07
CA VAL A 269 3.86 13.39 -24.78
C VAL A 269 3.77 13.21 -26.30
N THR A 270 4.47 12.22 -26.87
CA THR A 270 4.34 11.90 -28.31
C THR A 270 3.03 11.22 -28.67
N HIS A 271 2.37 10.56 -27.71
CA HIS A 271 1.10 9.85 -27.92
C HIS A 271 -0.15 10.62 -27.43
N GLY A 272 0.03 11.67 -26.63
CA GLY A 272 -1.04 12.50 -26.07
C GLY A 272 -0.96 13.94 -26.56
N GLY A 273 -1.88 14.32 -27.45
CA GLY A 273 -2.25 15.72 -27.70
C GLY A 273 -3.19 16.27 -26.64
#